data_AF-A0A9K3CUT1-F1
#
_entry.id   AF-A0A9K3CUT1-F1
#
_cell.length_a   1.000
_cell.length_b   1.000
_cell.length_c   1.000
_cell.angle_alpha   90.00
_cell.angle_beta   90.00
_cell.angle_gamma   90.00
#
_symmetry.space_group_name_H-M   'P 1'
#
loop_
_entity.id
_entity.type
_entity.pdbx_description
1 polymer ?
#
loop_
_entity_poly.entity_id
_entity_poly.type
_entity_poly.pdbx_seq_one_letter_code
_entity_poly.pdbx_strand_id
1 'polypeptide(L)'
;MVTYHLTGDDMSQRWMVLTLNDEKSIDTQSISGPSNPEGVFGMSLTRVGEVVVAYGGNAMKGTNATFQYAWFMAVYSIDTAEWKALPYIEGVCPQPRKFPITFAVGDCLVVTGGWSKKKRTKQGVDTTGGHSTVSNSGSTMLVVGNDITLLVEINSQYLGPAVDC
;
A
#
# COMPACT_ATOMS: atom_id res chain seq x y z
N MET A 1 -4.39 -9.16 -10.72
CA MET A 1 -3.63 -8.23 -9.85
C MET A 1 -3.79 -6.82 -10.40
N VAL A 2 -4.18 -5.84 -9.57
CA VAL A 2 -4.21 -4.43 -10.01
C VAL A 2 -2.80 -3.84 -9.90
N THR A 3 -2.37 -3.07 -10.89
CA THR A 3 -1.14 -2.29 -10.87
C THR A 3 -1.38 -0.85 -11.27
N TYR A 4 -0.46 0.03 -10.88
CA TYR A 4 -0.42 1.40 -11.38
C TYR A 4 1.00 1.74 -11.82
N HIS A 5 1.11 2.56 -12.86
CA HIS A 5 2.40 3.01 -13.38
C HIS A 5 2.36 4.53 -13.64
N LEU A 6 3.51 5.17 -13.43
CA LEU A 6 3.80 6.51 -13.92
C LEU A 6 4.45 6.38 -15.28
N THR A 7 3.98 7.13 -16.28
CA THR A 7 4.64 7.15 -17.60
C THR A 7 5.41 8.44 -17.81
N GLY A 8 6.60 8.31 -18.40
CA GLY A 8 7.74 9.22 -18.21
C GLY A 8 7.60 10.67 -18.65
N ASP A 9 6.54 11.06 -19.37
CA ASP A 9 6.39 12.43 -19.90
C ASP A 9 5.09 13.13 -19.47
N ASP A 10 4.15 12.37 -18.91
CA ASP A 10 2.90 12.88 -18.37
C ASP A 10 2.67 12.13 -17.06
N MET A 11 2.65 12.85 -15.94
CA MET A 11 2.38 12.31 -14.60
C MET A 11 0.95 11.73 -14.50
N SER A 12 0.26 11.52 -15.63
CA SER A 12 -0.98 10.77 -15.75
C SER A 12 -0.79 9.35 -15.23
N GLN A 13 -1.68 9.00 -14.32
CA GLN A 13 -1.68 7.71 -13.66
C GLN A 13 -2.44 6.73 -14.52
N ARG A 14 -1.79 5.63 -14.88
CA ARG A 14 -2.46 4.50 -15.53
C ARG A 14 -2.70 3.41 -14.51
N TRP A 15 -3.95 2.99 -14.44
CA TRP A 15 -4.41 1.89 -13.60
C TRP A 15 -4.72 0.71 -14.51
N MET A 16 -4.22 -0.47 -14.15
CA MET A 16 -4.38 -1.67 -14.96
C MET A 16 -4.73 -2.87 -14.09
N VAL A 17 -5.50 -3.79 -14.65
CA VAL A 17 -5.63 -5.15 -14.14
C VAL A 17 -4.74 -6.04 -15.01
N LEU A 18 -3.87 -6.79 -14.34
CA LEU A 18 -3.07 -7.86 -14.92
C LEU A 18 -3.72 -9.20 -14.58
N THR A 19 -4.04 -9.99 -15.60
CA THR A 19 -4.60 -11.34 -15.44
C THR A 19 -3.63 -12.35 -16.02
N LEU A 20 -3.22 -13.33 -15.21
CA LEU A 20 -2.48 -14.49 -15.70
C LEU A 20 -3.50 -15.48 -16.24
N ASN A 21 -3.43 -15.81 -17.52
CA ASN A 21 -4.30 -16.79 -18.16
C ASN A 21 -3.69 -18.20 -18.16
N ASP A 22 -4.47 -19.18 -18.59
CA ASP A 22 -4.12 -20.60 -18.57
C ASP A 22 -2.91 -20.91 -19.48
N GLU A 23 -2.69 -20.09 -20.51
CA GLU A 23 -1.55 -20.15 -21.41
C GLU A 23 -0.26 -19.59 -20.80
N LYS A 24 -0.28 -19.21 -19.52
CA LYS A 24 0.84 -18.58 -18.79
C LYS A 24 1.25 -17.24 -19.42
N SER A 25 0.32 -16.55 -20.07
CA SER A 25 0.52 -15.19 -20.57
C SER A 25 -0.22 -14.17 -19.70
N ILE A 26 0.17 -12.90 -19.80
CA ILE A 26 -0.39 -11.83 -18.98
C ILE A 26 -1.24 -10.93 -19.87
N ASP A 27 -2.54 -10.93 -19.63
CA ASP A 27 -3.47 -9.97 -20.21
C ASP A 27 -3.46 -8.68 -19.39
N THR A 28 -3.51 -7.56 -20.08
CA THR A 28 -3.51 -6.23 -19.48
C THR A 28 -4.79 -5.51 -19.85
N GLN A 29 -5.51 -5.00 -18.84
CA GLN A 29 -6.72 -4.20 -19.04
C GLN A 29 -6.56 -2.85 -18.36
N SER A 30 -6.65 -1.77 -19.12
CA SER A 30 -6.71 -0.41 -18.55
C SER A 30 -8.06 -0.19 -17.85
N ILE A 31 -8.01 0.39 -16.66
CA ILE A 31 -9.20 0.80 -15.89
C ILE A 31 -9.10 2.28 -15.51
N SER A 32 -10.24 2.90 -15.23
CA SER A 32 -10.27 4.23 -14.62
C SER A 32 -9.67 4.17 -13.21
N GLY A 33 -8.89 5.18 -12.86
CA GLY A 33 -8.36 5.32 -11.51
C GLY A 33 -9.36 5.94 -10.52
N PRO A 34 -9.07 5.87 -9.21
CA PRO A 34 -9.78 6.66 -8.21
C PRO A 34 -9.58 8.16 -8.43
N SER A 35 -10.46 8.98 -7.85
CA SER A 35 -10.25 10.42 -7.77
C SER A 35 -8.93 10.73 -7.06
N ASN A 36 -8.07 11.51 -7.72
CA ASN A 36 -6.74 11.86 -7.21
C ASN A 36 -6.36 13.32 -7.52
N PRO A 37 -7.07 14.29 -6.93
CA PRO A 37 -6.88 15.71 -7.23
C PRO A 37 -5.51 16.25 -6.80
N GLU A 38 -4.87 15.62 -5.80
CA GLU A 38 -3.54 16.00 -5.34
C GLU A 38 -2.40 15.35 -6.16
N GLY A 39 -2.73 14.54 -7.18
CA GLY A 39 -1.76 13.88 -8.03
C GLY A 39 -0.85 12.93 -7.25
N VAL A 40 -1.38 12.20 -6.26
CA VAL A 40 -0.61 11.31 -5.39
C VAL A 40 -0.07 10.12 -6.18
N PHE A 41 1.23 9.85 -6.10
CA PHE A 41 1.88 8.72 -6.75
C PHE A 41 2.77 7.94 -5.77
N GLY A 42 3.27 6.77 -6.17
CA GLY A 42 4.08 5.95 -5.28
C GLY A 42 3.25 5.27 -4.18
N MET A 43 1.96 5.01 -4.44
CA MET A 43 1.05 4.29 -3.55
C MET A 43 1.48 2.83 -3.42
N SER A 44 1.19 2.22 -2.28
CA SER A 44 1.24 0.76 -2.12
C SER A 44 -0.12 0.15 -2.51
N LEU A 45 -0.11 -1.03 -3.13
CA LEU A 45 -1.32 -1.78 -3.45
C LEU A 45 -1.37 -3.09 -2.66
N THR A 46 -2.51 -3.37 -2.02
CA THR A 46 -2.69 -4.59 -1.23
C THR A 46 -4.09 -5.13 -1.41
N ARG A 47 -4.21 -6.42 -1.77
CA ARG A 47 -5.49 -7.11 -1.77
C ARG A 47 -5.89 -7.45 -0.33
N VAL A 48 -7.12 -7.12 0.06
CA VAL A 48 -7.74 -7.46 1.35
C VAL A 48 -9.10 -8.06 1.03
N GLY A 49 -9.28 -9.37 1.21
CA GLY A 49 -10.48 -10.08 0.76
C GLY A 49 -10.77 -9.84 -0.73
N GLU A 50 -11.99 -9.37 -1.04
CA GLU A 50 -12.48 -9.07 -2.39
C GLU A 50 -12.25 -7.62 -2.83
N VAL A 51 -11.37 -6.89 -2.15
CA VAL A 51 -10.99 -5.53 -2.53
C VAL A 51 -9.48 -5.37 -2.70
N VAL A 52 -9.08 -4.37 -3.47
CA VAL A 52 -7.69 -3.89 -3.52
C VAL A 52 -7.64 -2.50 -2.91
N VAL A 53 -6.74 -2.31 -1.94
CA VAL A 53 -6.51 -1.01 -1.31
C VAL A 53 -5.25 -0.39 -1.90
N ALA A 54 -5.40 0.83 -2.43
CA ALA A 54 -4.29 1.74 -2.69
C ALA A 54 -4.05 2.58 -1.45
N TYR A 55 -2.83 2.65 -0.93
CA TYR A 55 -2.52 3.38 0.31
C TYR A 55 -1.21 4.18 0.24
N GLY A 56 -1.25 5.40 0.79
CA GLY A 56 -0.11 6.28 0.97
C GLY A 56 0.46 6.84 -0.34
N GLY A 57 1.68 7.35 -0.30
CA GLY A 57 2.37 7.87 -1.48
C GLY A 57 2.91 9.28 -1.27
N ASN A 58 3.13 9.96 -2.38
CA ASN A 58 3.73 11.29 -2.44
C ASN A 58 2.92 12.18 -3.36
N ALA A 59 2.81 13.46 -3.00
CA ALA A 59 2.28 14.49 -3.87
C ALA A 59 3.38 15.53 -4.14
N MET A 60 3.34 16.15 -5.32
CA MET A 60 4.11 17.36 -5.59
C MET A 60 3.29 18.56 -5.10
N LYS A 61 3.83 19.35 -4.17
CA LYS A 61 3.18 20.59 -3.72
C LYS A 61 4.05 21.81 -3.98
N GLY A 62 3.38 22.89 -4.40
CA GLY A 62 3.97 24.20 -4.67
C GLY A 62 4.66 24.30 -6.03
N THR A 63 5.03 25.53 -6.38
CA THR A 63 5.71 25.88 -7.65
C THR A 63 7.09 25.24 -7.80
N ASN A 64 7.72 24.88 -6.67
CA ASN A 64 9.08 24.32 -6.64
C ASN A 64 9.09 22.78 -6.63
N ALA A 65 7.95 22.14 -6.96
CA ALA A 65 7.81 20.68 -7.06
C ALA A 65 8.36 19.92 -5.83
N THR A 66 8.07 20.41 -4.62
CA THR A 66 8.55 19.74 -3.40
C THR A 66 7.76 18.47 -3.13
N PHE A 67 8.46 17.35 -2.97
CA PHE A 67 7.85 16.07 -2.58
C PHE A 67 7.31 16.17 -1.15
N GLN A 68 6.01 15.93 -0.99
CA GLN A 68 5.37 15.81 0.31
C GLN A 68 4.73 14.44 0.46
N TYR A 69 4.83 13.88 1.66
CA TYR A 69 4.14 12.64 1.99
C TYR A 69 2.65 12.95 1.99
N ALA A 70 1.88 12.22 1.20
CA ALA A 70 0.46 12.43 1.04
C ALA A 70 -0.31 11.33 1.77
N TRP A 71 -1.42 11.72 2.38
CA TRP A 71 -2.44 10.73 2.69
C TRP A 71 -3.11 10.37 1.37
N PHE A 72 -3.26 9.07 1.12
CA PHE A 72 -4.11 8.55 0.05
C PHE A 72 -4.63 7.18 0.47
N MET A 73 -5.92 6.93 0.27
CA MET A 73 -6.53 5.62 0.41
C MET A 73 -7.71 5.54 -0.53
N ALA A 74 -7.68 4.55 -1.42
CA ALA A 74 -8.79 4.21 -2.28
C ALA A 74 -8.98 2.70 -2.27
N VAL A 75 -10.22 2.26 -2.36
CA VAL A 75 -10.60 0.85 -2.36
C VAL A 75 -11.23 0.51 -3.69
N TYR A 76 -10.65 -0.45 -4.40
CA TYR A 76 -11.20 -1.04 -5.61
C TYR A 76 -11.99 -2.28 -5.25
N SER A 77 -13.28 -2.28 -5.57
CA SER A 77 -14.13 -3.45 -5.47
C SER A 77 -13.92 -4.33 -6.70
N ILE A 78 -13.54 -5.59 -6.49
CA ILE A 78 -13.33 -6.53 -7.61
C ILE A 78 -14.67 -6.89 -8.25
N ASP A 79 -15.71 -7.06 -7.45
CA ASP A 79 -17.05 -7.45 -7.93
C ASP A 79 -17.69 -6.38 -8.80
N THR A 80 -17.55 -5.11 -8.40
CA THR A 80 -18.19 -3.99 -9.11
C THR A 80 -17.24 -3.31 -10.10
N ALA A 81 -15.96 -3.66 -10.07
CA ALA A 81 -14.90 -3.03 -10.85
C ALA A 81 -14.81 -1.50 -10.67
N GLU A 82 -15.13 -1.00 -9.47
CA GLU A 82 -15.19 0.43 -9.16
C GLU A 82 -14.26 0.83 -8.02
N TRP A 83 -13.72 2.04 -8.13
CA TRP A 83 -12.94 2.68 -7.06
C TRP A 83 -13.81 3.54 -6.15
N LYS A 84 -13.52 3.47 -4.85
CA LYS A 84 -14.02 4.38 -3.83
C LYS A 84 -12.85 5.05 -3.13
N ALA A 85 -12.67 6.35 -3.36
CA ALA A 85 -11.72 7.16 -2.60
C ALA A 85 -12.25 7.39 -1.18
N LEU A 86 -11.38 7.27 -0.18
CA LEU A 86 -11.70 7.58 1.20
C LEU A 86 -11.17 8.97 1.56
N PRO A 87 -11.89 9.77 2.36
CA PRO A 87 -11.37 11.05 2.82
C PRO A 87 -10.39 10.87 3.98
N TYR A 88 -9.47 11.81 4.13
CA TYR A 88 -8.68 11.93 5.37
C TYR A 88 -9.56 12.46 6.51
N ILE A 89 -9.51 11.80 7.66
CA ILE A 89 -10.18 12.24 8.89
C ILE A 89 -9.11 12.49 9.95
N GLU A 90 -8.95 13.75 10.37
CA GLU A 90 -7.96 14.12 11.38
C GLU A 90 -8.23 13.40 12.72
N GLY A 91 -7.17 12.93 13.36
CA GLY A 91 -7.24 12.18 14.63
C GLY A 91 -7.66 10.73 14.51
N VAL A 92 -8.27 10.33 13.38
CA VAL A 92 -8.66 8.93 13.10
C VAL A 92 -7.66 8.28 12.14
N CYS A 93 -7.31 8.98 11.06
CA CYS A 93 -6.38 8.47 10.07
C CYS A 93 -4.93 8.58 10.55
N PRO A 94 -4.07 7.61 10.21
CA PRO A 94 -2.63 7.72 10.44
C PRO A 94 -2.05 8.90 9.67
N GLN A 95 -0.94 9.45 10.19
CA GLN A 95 -0.22 10.52 9.53
C GLN A 95 0.26 10.10 8.13
N PRO A 96 0.23 11.01 7.13
CA PRO A 96 0.81 10.78 5.82
C PRO A 96 2.23 10.21 5.90
N ARG A 97 2.50 9.16 5.11
CA ARG A 97 3.81 8.50 5.10
C ARG A 97 4.23 8.04 3.71
N LYS A 98 5.55 8.11 3.48
CA LYS A 98 6.21 7.62 2.27
C LYS A 98 6.70 6.19 2.47
N PHE A 99 6.60 5.38 1.41
CA PHE A 99 7.03 3.99 1.37
C PHE A 99 6.52 3.14 2.55
N PRO A 100 5.21 3.20 2.87
CA PRO A 100 4.66 2.24 3.82
C PRO A 100 4.77 0.83 3.25
N ILE A 101 4.97 -0.15 4.12
CA ILE A 101 4.74 -1.55 3.79
C ILE A 101 3.30 -1.86 4.15
N THR A 102 2.57 -2.45 3.22
CA THR A 102 1.17 -2.84 3.42
C THR A 102 0.96 -4.31 3.06
N PHE A 103 0.16 -4.99 3.88
CA PHE A 103 -0.23 -6.38 3.67
C PHE A 103 -1.57 -6.65 4.36
N ALA A 104 -2.21 -7.76 4.01
CA ALA A 104 -3.48 -8.17 4.60
C ALA A 104 -3.28 -9.23 5.69
N VAL A 105 -4.10 -9.16 6.73
CA VAL A 105 -4.26 -10.22 7.73
C VAL A 105 -5.75 -10.43 7.95
N GLY A 106 -6.29 -11.55 7.45
CA GLY A 106 -7.74 -11.73 7.35
C GLY A 106 -8.37 -10.57 6.56
N ASP A 107 -9.40 -9.95 7.14
CA ASP A 107 -10.13 -8.82 6.55
C ASP A 107 -9.53 -7.45 6.91
N CYS A 108 -8.33 -7.42 7.49
CA CYS A 108 -7.66 -6.20 7.93
C CYS A 108 -6.50 -5.84 7.01
N LEU A 109 -6.41 -4.55 6.65
CA LEU A 109 -5.19 -3.96 6.10
C LEU A 109 -4.23 -3.62 7.25
N VAL A 110 -3.03 -4.17 7.19
CA VAL A 110 -1.93 -3.79 8.09
C VAL A 110 -1.00 -2.84 7.36
N VAL A 111 -0.68 -1.72 7.99
CA VAL A 111 0.27 -0.72 7.49
C VAL A 111 1.39 -0.58 8.51
N THR A 112 2.63 -0.81 8.08
CA THR A 112 3.81 -0.70 8.94
C THR A 112 4.96 0.02 8.24
N GLY A 113 5.91 0.52 9.03
CA GLY A 113 7.09 1.21 8.52
C GLY A 113 6.79 2.44 7.67
N GLY A 114 7.76 2.89 6.88
CA GLY A 114 7.66 4.12 6.09
C GLY A 114 7.98 5.39 6.89
N TRP A 115 8.15 6.49 6.17
CA TRP A 115 8.60 7.77 6.73
C TRP A 115 7.47 8.77 6.86
N SER A 116 7.30 9.33 8.06
CA SER A 116 6.40 10.45 8.31
C SER A 116 7.20 11.67 8.75
N LYS A 117 6.74 12.88 8.41
CA LYS A 117 7.33 14.10 8.98
C LYS A 117 6.86 14.18 10.43
N LYS A 118 7.74 13.95 11.41
CA LYS A 118 7.43 14.26 12.81
C LYS A 118 7.13 15.76 12.91
N LYS A 119 6.06 16.16 13.62
CA LYS A 119 6.00 17.50 14.19
C LYS A 119 7.17 17.59 15.18
N ARG A 120 8.10 18.55 15.03
CA ARG A 120 9.18 18.76 16.01
C ARG A 120 8.55 19.05 17.38
N THR A 121 8.46 18.04 18.25
CA THR A 121 8.31 18.24 19.69
C THR A 121 9.69 18.52 20.27
N LYS A 122 9.78 19.44 21.24
CA LYS A 122 11.03 20.01 21.79
C LYS A 122 11.92 19.01 22.59
N GLN A 123 11.78 17.71 22.42
CA GLN A 123 12.65 16.71 23.05
C GLN A 123 13.26 15.83 21.95
N GLY A 124 14.54 16.05 21.71
CA GLY A 124 15.31 15.35 20.69
C GLY A 124 15.48 13.88 21.04
N VAL A 125 14.83 13.02 20.26
CA VAL A 125 15.36 11.71 19.90
C VAL A 125 15.16 11.57 18.39
N ASP A 126 16.27 11.71 17.68
CA ASP A 126 16.36 11.53 16.24
C ASP A 126 16.43 10.02 15.97
N THR A 127 15.38 9.45 15.38
CA THR A 127 15.40 8.07 14.87
C THR A 127 15.28 8.13 13.37
N THR A 128 16.42 8.26 12.70
CA THR A 128 16.54 8.16 11.25
C THR A 128 16.40 6.71 10.79
N GLY A 129 15.67 6.50 9.70
CA GLY A 129 15.75 5.31 8.83
C GLY A 129 15.42 3.95 9.46
N GLY A 130 14.15 3.52 9.36
CA GLY A 130 13.80 2.12 9.62
C GLY A 130 13.71 1.31 8.34
N HIS A 131 14.60 0.34 8.18
CA HIS A 131 14.39 -0.77 7.25
C HIS A 131 13.38 -1.70 7.90
N SER A 132 12.19 -1.81 7.31
CA SER A 132 11.22 -2.83 7.69
C SER A 132 11.31 -3.97 6.69
N THR A 133 11.47 -5.19 7.17
CA THR A 133 11.48 -6.40 6.35
C THR A 133 10.33 -7.29 6.76
N VAL A 134 9.68 -7.89 5.77
CA VAL A 134 8.62 -8.88 5.98
C VAL A 134 9.12 -10.17 5.35
N SER A 135 9.19 -11.22 6.16
CA SER A 135 9.52 -12.57 5.71
C SER A 135 8.37 -13.51 6.04
N ASN A 136 7.98 -14.33 5.08
CA ASN A 136 6.91 -15.30 5.21
C ASN A 136 7.49 -16.71 5.05
N SER A 137 7.26 -17.56 6.05
CA SER A 137 7.64 -18.96 6.07
C SER A 137 6.41 -19.77 6.46
N GLY A 138 5.62 -20.21 5.48
CA GLY A 138 4.53 -21.18 5.68
C GLY A 138 3.48 -20.72 6.70
N SER A 139 3.72 -20.97 7.98
CA SER A 139 2.85 -20.65 9.13
C SER A 139 3.29 -19.47 9.98
N THR A 140 4.34 -18.76 9.60
CA THR A 140 4.85 -17.64 10.40
C THR A 140 5.17 -16.45 9.52
N MET A 141 4.60 -15.31 9.88
CA MET A 141 4.98 -14.02 9.32
C MET A 141 5.80 -13.26 10.35
N LEU A 142 7.02 -12.92 9.95
CA LEU A 142 7.93 -12.10 10.74
C LEU A 142 7.95 -10.70 10.14
N VAL A 143 7.52 -9.72 10.93
CA VAL A 143 7.67 -8.30 10.61
C VAL A 143 8.70 -7.71 11.56
N VAL A 144 9.87 -7.37 11.03
CA VAL A 144 10.93 -6.71 11.81
C VAL A 144 10.91 -5.22 11.46
N GLY A 145 10.59 -4.38 12.45
CA GLY A 145 10.79 -2.94 12.42
C GLY A 145 11.70 -2.49 13.56
N ASN A 146 12.19 -1.24 13.51
CA ASN A 146 13.19 -0.71 14.45
C ASN A 146 12.82 -0.84 15.94
N ASP A 147 11.52 -0.81 16.28
CA ASP A 147 11.04 -0.84 17.67
C ASP A 147 10.08 -1.99 17.98
N ILE A 148 9.75 -2.81 16.97
CA ILE A 148 8.75 -3.88 17.09
C ILE A 148 9.20 -5.05 16.22
N THR A 149 9.39 -6.20 16.86
CA THR A 149 9.40 -7.52 16.20
C THR A 149 8.03 -8.13 16.43
N LEU A 150 7.21 -8.16 15.38
CA LEU A 150 5.93 -8.88 15.41
C LEU A 150 6.15 -10.27 14.83
N LEU A 151 6.05 -11.27 15.70
CA LEU A 151 5.90 -12.66 15.33
C LEU A 151 4.40 -12.96 15.26
N VAL A 152 3.86 -13.12 14.06
CA VAL A 152 2.47 -13.52 13.87
C VAL A 152 2.48 -14.99 13.49
N GLU A 153 2.01 -15.83 14.42
CA GLU A 153 1.76 -17.24 14.17
C GLU A 153 0.44 -17.38 13.41
N ILE A 154 0.54 -17.71 12.14
CA ILE A 154 -0.63 -17.88 11.27
C ILE A 154 -1.09 -19.32 11.46
N ASN A 155 -2.24 -19.50 12.08
CA ASN A 155 -2.86 -20.82 12.24
C ASN A 155 -3.01 -21.46 10.86
N SER A 156 -2.52 -22.70 10.72
CA SER A 156 -2.42 -23.44 9.46
C SER A 156 -3.76 -23.62 8.74
N GLN A 157 -4.89 -23.47 9.44
CA GLN A 157 -6.22 -23.48 8.83
C GLN A 157 -6.50 -22.28 7.90
N TYR A 158 -5.72 -21.19 8.03
CA TYR A 158 -5.81 -20.01 7.16
C TYR A 158 -4.76 -20.00 6.05
N LEU A 159 -3.85 -20.96 6.07
CA LEU A 159 -2.99 -21.25 4.94
C LEU A 159 -3.82 -22.18 4.05
N GLY A 160 -4.00 -21.82 2.78
CA GLY A 160 -4.70 -22.68 1.83
C GLY A 160 -4.13 -24.11 1.81
N PRO A 161 -4.83 -25.07 1.18
CA PRO A 161 -4.38 -26.46 1.17
C PRO A 161 -2.91 -26.54 0.76
N ALA A 162 -2.12 -27.31 1.53
CA ALA A 162 -0.72 -27.53 1.21
C ALA A 162 -0.65 -28.01 -0.23
N VAL A 163 0.10 -27.28 -1.06
CA VAL A 163 0.35 -27.70 -2.43
C VAL A 163 1.36 -28.83 -2.31
N ASP A 164 0.90 -30.07 -2.42
CA ASP A 164 1.78 -31.23 -2.43
C ASP A 164 2.69 -31.10 -3.66
N CYS A 165 4.00 -30.95 -3.41
CA CYS A 165 5.06 -30.88 -4.41
C CYS A 165 5.38 -32.26 -4.97
#